data_AF-A0A6G2DWM3-F1
#
_entry.id   AF-A0A6G2DWM3-F1
#
_cell.length_a   1.000
_cell.length_b   1.000
_cell.length_c   1.000
_cell.angle_alpha   90.00
_cell.angle_beta   90.00
_cell.angle_gamma   90.00
#
_symmetry.space_group_name_H-M   'P 1'
#
loop_
_entity.id
_entity.type
_entity.pdbx_description
1 polymer ?
#
loop_
_entity_poly.entity_id
_entity_poly.type
_entity_poly.pdbx_seq_one_letter_code
_entity_poly.pdbx_strand_id
1 'polypeptide(L)' 'MNEIFNFHGQEVRTLTIDDEPWFVGKDVADILGYANSRKAIFDHV' A
#
# COMPACT_ATOMS: atom_id res chain seq x y z
N MET A 1 1.39 -8.92 -13.73
CA MET A 1 0.91 -7.68 -14.35
C MET A 1 0.93 -6.63 -13.25
N ASN A 2 1.41 -5.41 -13.49
CA ASN A 2 1.35 -4.36 -12.46
C ASN A 2 0.05 -3.59 -12.66
N GLU A 3 -0.81 -3.64 -11.66
CA GLU A 3 -2.11 -2.97 -11.67
C GLU A 3 -2.07 -1.79 -10.67
N ILE A 4 -2.80 -0.72 -10.96
CA ILE A 4 -2.92 0.43 -10.07
C ILE A 4 -4.27 0.30 -9.36
N PHE A 5 -4.25 0.16 -8.03
CA PHE A 5 -5.47 0.17 -7.23
C PHE A 5 -5.82 1.61 -6.86
N ASN A 6 -7.08 2.01 -7.05
CA ASN A 6 -7.53 3.36 -6.72
C ASN A 6 -8.38 3.35 -5.45
N PHE A 7 -7.89 4.02 -4.40
CA PHE A 7 -8.59 4.21 -3.13
C PHE A 7 -9.04 5.67 -3.00
N HIS A 8 -10.31 5.96 -3.23
CA HIS A 8 -10.87 7.32 -3.13
C HIS A 8 -10.11 8.39 -3.95
N GLY A 9 -9.65 8.03 -5.16
CA GLY A 9 -8.84 8.92 -6.00
C GLY A 9 -7.34 8.86 -5.72
N GLN A 10 -6.91 8.07 -4.73
CA GLN A 10 -5.50 7.88 -4.40
C GLN A 10 -4.97 6.58 -5.02
N GLU A 11 -3.89 6.67 -5.78
CA GLU A 11 -3.30 5.51 -6.45
C GLU A 11 -2.38 4.74 -5.49
N VAL A 12 -2.66 3.46 -5.32
CA VAL A 12 -1.83 2.48 -4.60
C VAL A 12 -1.17 1.60 -5.65
N ARG A 13 0.16 1.48 -5.59
CA ARG A 13 0.89 0.53 -6.45
C ARG A 13 0.60 -0.90 -6.00
N THR A 14 0.25 -1.75 -6.96
CA THR A 14 -0.08 -3.16 -6.73
C THR A 14 0.79 -4.08 -7.58
N LEU A 15 1.16 -5.23 -7.02
CA LEU A 15 1.84 -6.33 -7.69
C LEU A 15 0.97 -7.58 -7.59
N THR A 16 0.85 -8.35 -8.66
CA THR A 16 0.30 -9.71 -8.58
C THR A 16 1.43 -10.69 -8.29
N ILE A 17 1.36 -11.38 -7.16
CA ILE A 17 2.31 -12.43 -6.76
C ILE A 17 1.47 -13.67 -6.40
N ASP A 18 1.77 -14.81 -7.01
CA ASP A 18 1.02 -16.06 -6.83
C ASP A 18 -0.51 -15.91 -7.02
N ASP A 19 -0.89 -15.16 -8.05
CA ASP A 19 -2.29 -14.78 -8.37
C ASP A 19 -3.01 -13.96 -7.28
N GLU A 20 -2.30 -13.50 -6.25
CA GLU A 20 -2.81 -12.61 -5.22
C GLU A 20 -2.33 -11.15 -5.42
N PRO A 21 -3.19 -10.15 -5.15
CA PRO A 21 -2.79 -8.75 -5.21
C PRO A 21 -2.08 -8.31 -3.93
N TRP A 22 -0.87 -7.76 -4.10
CA TRP A 22 -0.04 -7.20 -3.04
C TRP A 22 0.10 -5.69 -3.20
N PHE A 23 -0.11 -4.94 -2.12
CA PHE A 23 0.03 -3.50 -2.11
C PHE A 23 1.39 -3.04 -1.61
N VAL A 24 1.91 -1.96 -2.20
CA VAL A 24 3.11 -1.31 -1.66
C VAL A 24 2.76 -0.63 -0.34
N GLY A 25 3.26 -1.19 0.78
CA GLY A 25 2.93 -0.72 2.13
C GLY A 25 3.28 0.74 2.41
N LYS A 26 4.28 1.31 1.72
CA LYS A 26 4.57 2.74 1.80
C LYS A 26 3.41 3.59 1.30
N ASP A 27 2.84 3.25 0.13
CA ASP A 27 1.75 4.01 -0.47
C ASP A 27 0.51 3.92 0.41
N VAL A 28 0.20 2.73 0.92
CA VAL A 28 -0.88 2.51 1.87
C VAL A 28 -0.67 3.36 3.12
N ALA A 29 0.54 3.39 3.67
CA ALA A 29 0.81 4.15 4.90
C ALA A 29 0.74 5.67 4.69
N ASP A 30 1.20 6.15 3.54
CA ASP A 30 1.13 7.56 3.16
C ASP A 30 -0.34 7.99 2.91
N ILE A 31 -1.13 7.16 2.22
CA ILE A 31 -2.57 7.39 1.92
C ILE A 31 -3.42 7.40 3.19
N LEU A 32 -3.12 6.51 4.15
CA LEU A 32 -3.80 6.46 5.44
C LEU A 32 -3.36 7.57 6.39
N GLY A 33 -2.38 8.40 5.99
CA GLY A 33 -1.94 9.56 6.76
C GLY A 33 -1.17 9.18 8.02
N TYR A 34 -0.51 8.01 8.05
CA TYR A 34 0.38 7.69 9.16
C TYR A 34 1.53 8.68 9.17
N ALA A 35 1.55 9.56 10.19
CA ALA A 35 2.57 10.59 10.37
C ALA A 35 4.01 10.03 10.45
N ASN A 36 4.15 8.72 10.65
CA ASN A 36 5.43 8.03 10.64
C ASN A 36 5.26 6.64 10.01
N SER A 37 5.23 6.58 8.68
CA SER A 37 5.02 5.35 7.89
C SER A 37 5.95 4.20 8.32
N ARG A 38 7.17 4.53 8.77
CA ARG A 38 8.16 3.58 9.29
C ARG A 38 7.74 2.94 10.62
N LYS A 39 7.10 3.70 11.51
CA LYS A 39 6.58 3.21 12.79
C LYS A 39 5.34 2.35 12.59
N ALA A 40 4.41 2.77 11.73
CA ALA A 40 3.19 2.02 11.45
C ALA A 40 3.48 0.62 10.85
N ILE A 41 4.47 0.51 9.97
CA ILE A 41 4.93 -0.79 9.45
C ILE A 41 5.49 -1.67 10.59
N PHE A 42 6.29 -1.09 11.51
CA PHE A 42 6.85 -1.85 12.64
C PHE A 42 5.81 -2.28 13.68
N ASP A 43 4.74 -1.51 13.87
CA ASP A 43 3.73 -1.77 14.92
C ASP A 43 2.64 -2.76 14.46
N HIS A 44 2.46 -2.99 13.16
CA HIS A 44 1.27 -3.67 12.62
C HIS A 44 1.51 -4.75 11.54
N VAL A 45 2.76 -5.00 11.13
CA VAL A 45 3.11 -6.01 10.12
C VAL A 45 3.99 -7.10 10.73
#